data_AF-A0A2J6IZC2-F1
#
_entry.id   AF-A0A2J6IZC2-F1
#
_cell.length_a   1.000
_cell.length_b   1.000
_cell.length_c   1.000
_cell.angle_alpha   90.00
_cell.angle_beta   90.00
_cell.angle_gamma   90.00
#
_symmetry.space_group_name_H-M   'P 1'
#
loop_
_entity.id
_entity.type
_entity.pdbx_description
1 polymer ?
#
loop_
_entity_poly.entity_id
_entity_poly.type
_entity_poly.pdbx_seq_one_letter_code
_entity_poly.pdbx_strand_id
1 'polypeptide(L)'
;MAQFVEILNIVLPVFIVIGLGTLLRRIGLIDSVFLHQTNRIVYYLCLPLLLFYKIGTADFAANFNGRLVAASVGAVTIVFVVSFIAATILRYPANTRGVFSQGSFRGNIAYIGLAIALNAYGETGLTRAGILMGF
;
A
#
# COMPACT_ATOMS: atom_id res chain seq x y z
N MET A 1 1.82 20.32 17.42
CA MET A 1 0.58 20.57 16.65
C MET A 1 0.81 20.62 15.15
N ALA A 2 1.82 21.35 14.63
CA ALA A 2 2.07 21.44 13.18
C ALA A 2 2.20 20.07 12.46
N GLN A 3 3.03 19.16 12.99
CA GLN A 3 3.23 17.82 12.40
C GLN A 3 1.95 16.98 12.34
N PHE A 4 1.08 17.11 13.34
CA PHE A 4 -0.20 16.38 13.35
C PHE A 4 -1.12 16.87 12.23
N VAL A 5 -1.21 18.19 12.04
CA VAL A 5 -2.00 18.79 10.96
C VAL A 5 -1.42 18.41 9.58
N GLU A 6 -0.10 18.36 9.46
CA GLU A 6 0.57 17.92 8.23
C GLU A 6 0.24 16.47 7.88
N ILE A 7 0.32 15.55 8.85
CA ILE A 7 -0.07 14.15 8.65
C ILE A 7 -1.54 14.05 8.21
N LEU A 8 -2.44 14.82 8.83
CA LEU A 8 -3.84 14.87 8.40
C LEU A 8 -3.98 15.35 6.96
N ASN A 9 -3.26 16.40 6.56
CA ASN A 9 -3.31 16.91 5.19
C ASN A 9 -2.83 15.89 4.16
N ILE A 10 -1.87 15.04 4.51
CA ILE A 10 -1.36 13.97 3.64
C ILE A 10 -2.38 12.82 3.52
N VAL A 11 -2.93 12.39 4.64
CA VAL A 11 -3.68 11.12 4.75
C VAL A 11 -5.17 11.32 4.47
N LEU A 12 -5.77 12.41 4.95
CA LEU A 12 -7.20 12.67 4.88
C LEU A 12 -7.76 12.65 3.43
N PRO A 13 -7.09 13.22 2.40
CA PRO A 13 -7.59 13.17 1.03
C PRO A 13 -7.83 11.73 0.53
N VAL A 14 -6.94 10.79 0.85
CA VAL A 14 -7.08 9.38 0.45
C VAL A 14 -8.32 8.75 1.09
N PHE A 15 -8.53 8.99 2.38
CA PHE A 15 -9.70 8.48 3.09
C PHE A 15 -11.01 9.14 2.66
N ILE A 16 -10.99 10.43 2.29
CA ILE A 16 -12.15 11.12 1.70
C ILE A 16 -12.56 10.44 0.40
N VAL A 17 -11.62 10.11 -0.49
CA VAL A 17 -11.92 9.40 -1.75
C VAL A 17 -12.51 8.01 -1.49
N ILE A 18 -11.97 7.27 -0.51
CA ILE A 18 -12.51 5.96 -0.09
C ILE A 18 -13.95 6.11 0.46
N GLY A 19 -14.17 7.14 1.29
CA GLY A 19 -15.48 7.48 1.84
C GLY A 19 -16.49 7.86 0.76
N LEU A 20 -16.08 8.65 -0.22
CA LEU A 20 -16.89 9.02 -1.38
C LEU A 20 -17.29 7.78 -2.17
N GLY A 21 -16.36 6.88 -2.50
CA GLY A 21 -16.69 5.63 -3.19
C GLY A 21 -17.70 4.77 -2.41
N THR A 22 -17.59 4.76 -1.08
CA THR A 22 -18.54 4.07 -0.20
C THR A 22 -19.92 4.73 -0.24
N LEU A 23 -19.99 6.07 -0.23
CA LEU A 23 -21.23 6.84 -0.33
C LEU A 23 -21.91 6.59 -1.68
N LEU A 24 -21.17 6.67 -2.78
CA LEU A 24 -21.68 6.45 -4.13
C LEU A 24 -22.26 5.03 -4.30
N ARG A 25 -21.63 4.03 -3.67
CA ARG A 25 -22.18 2.67 -3.61
C ARG A 25 -23.48 2.61 -2.81
N ARG A 26 -23.56 3.31 -1.67
CA ARG A 26 -24.76 3.32 -0.81
C ARG A 26 -25.97 3.97 -1.46
N ILE A 27 -25.77 5.01 -2.26
CA ILE A 27 -26.86 5.69 -2.98
C ILE A 27 -27.24 5.01 -4.31
N GLY A 28 -26.61 3.88 -4.64
CA GLY A 28 -26.92 3.08 -5.84
C GLY A 28 -26.37 3.65 -7.15
N LEU A 29 -25.52 4.69 -7.10
CA LEU A 29 -24.88 5.23 -8.31
C LEU A 29 -23.79 4.28 -8.86
N ILE A 30 -23.18 3.50 -7.96
CA ILE A 30 -22.15 2.51 -8.29
C ILE A 30 -22.57 1.16 -7.70
N ASP A 31 -22.59 0.12 -8.53
CA ASP A 31 -22.89 -1.23 -8.09
C ASP A 31 -21.63 -2.10 -7.86
N SER A 32 -21.85 -3.31 -7.35
CA SER A 32 -20.75 -4.25 -7.08
C SER A 32 -20.08 -4.79 -8.35
N VAL A 33 -20.79 -4.83 -9.47
CA VAL A 33 -20.29 -5.35 -10.75
C VAL A 33 -19.30 -4.36 -11.35
N PHE A 34 -19.68 -3.08 -11.39
CA PHE A 34 -18.82 -1.97 -11.80
C PHE A 34 -17.57 -1.88 -10.94
N LEU A 35 -17.69 -1.97 -9.61
CA LEU A 35 -16.53 -1.98 -8.71
C LEU A 35 -15.60 -3.14 -8.99
N HIS A 36 -16.14 -4.35 -9.20
CA HIS A 36 -15.35 -5.53 -9.52
C HIS A 36 -14.59 -5.35 -10.84
N GLN A 37 -15.28 -4.93 -11.91
CA GLN A 37 -14.67 -4.70 -13.22
C GLN A 37 -13.60 -3.61 -13.17
N THR A 38 -13.90 -2.48 -12.56
CA THR A 38 -12.96 -1.36 -12.42
C THR A 38 -11.75 -1.77 -11.61
N ASN A 39 -11.94 -2.46 -10.48
CA ASN A 39 -10.82 -2.94 -9.67
C ASN A 39 -9.92 -3.90 -10.45
N ARG A 40 -10.50 -4.75 -11.30
CA ARG A 40 -9.74 -5.66 -12.16
C ARG A 40 -8.89 -4.91 -13.18
N ILE A 41 -9.43 -3.86 -13.81
CA ILE A 41 -8.67 -2.99 -14.72
C ILE A 41 -7.53 -2.30 -13.95
N VAL A 42 -7.84 -1.72 -12.79
CA VAL A 42 -6.84 -1.01 -11.99
C VAL A 42 -5.72 -1.96 -11.56
N TYR A 43 -6.06 -3.15 -11.07
CA TYR A 43 -5.10 -4.12 -10.55
C TYR A 43 -4.22 -4.74 -11.63
N TYR A 44 -4.81 -5.18 -12.75
CA TYR A 44 -4.08 -5.92 -13.79
C TYR A 44 -3.47 -5.03 -14.85
N LEU A 45 -3.95 -3.79 -15.04
CA LEU A 45 -3.49 -2.90 -16.09
C LEU A 45 -2.90 -1.61 -15.52
N CYS A 46 -3.67 -0.80 -14.79
CA CYS A 46 -3.24 0.53 -14.39
C CYS A 46 -2.06 0.51 -13.41
N LEU A 47 -2.10 -0.35 -12.38
CA LEU A 47 -1.04 -0.47 -11.39
C LEU A 47 0.27 -0.98 -12.00
N PRO A 48 0.30 -2.08 -12.78
CA PRO A 48 1.51 -2.51 -13.46
C PRO A 48 2.07 -1.47 -14.43
N LEU A 49 1.21 -0.78 -15.19
CA LEU A 49 1.65 0.29 -16.10
C LEU A 49 2.26 1.47 -15.33
N LEU A 50 1.63 1.88 -14.23
CA LEU A 50 2.15 2.95 -13.37
C LEU A 50 3.53 2.57 -12.82
N LEU A 51 3.67 1.38 -12.24
CA LEU A 51 4.93 0.91 -11.68
C LEU A 51 6.01 0.77 -12.76
N PHE A 52 5.66 0.18 -13.91
CA PHE A 52 6.58 0.07 -15.04
C PHE A 52 7.06 1.44 -15.52
N TYR A 53 6.14 2.39 -15.70
CA TYR A 53 6.49 3.75 -16.12
C TYR A 53 7.37 4.44 -15.09
N LYS A 54 7.00 4.41 -13.80
CA LYS A 54 7.75 5.08 -12.73
C LYS A 54 9.13 4.48 -12.52
N ILE A 55 9.26 3.15 -12.56
CA ILE A 55 10.56 2.49 -12.43
C ILE A 55 11.40 2.68 -13.70
N GLY A 56 10.80 2.53 -14.88
CA GLY A 56 11.50 2.61 -16.17
C GLY A 56 11.97 4.01 -16.55
N THR A 57 11.33 5.06 -16.03
CA THR A 57 11.74 6.46 -16.24
C THR A 57 12.54 7.03 -15.07
N ALA A 58 12.72 6.28 -13.98
CA ALA A 58 13.48 6.74 -12.84
C ALA A 58 14.98 6.74 -13.14
N ASP A 59 15.66 7.81 -12.71
CA ASP A 59 17.09 7.71 -12.45
C ASP A 59 17.28 6.82 -11.21
N PHE A 60 17.60 5.56 -11.45
CA PHE A 60 17.76 4.57 -10.39
C PHE A 60 18.90 4.94 -9.44
N ALA A 61 20.00 5.52 -9.93
CA ALA A 61 21.13 5.91 -9.08
C ALA A 61 20.75 7.04 -8.12
N ALA A 62 19.94 8.00 -8.57
CA ALA A 62 19.47 9.12 -7.75
C ALA A 62 18.31 8.75 -6.79
N ASN A 63 17.54 7.71 -7.10
CA ASN A 63 16.33 7.35 -6.34
C ASN A 63 16.46 6.08 -5.49
N PHE A 64 17.39 5.18 -5.83
CA PHE A 64 17.63 3.99 -5.05
C PHE A 64 18.25 4.34 -3.69
N ASN A 65 17.67 3.78 -2.64
CA ASN A 65 18.17 3.94 -1.28
C ASN A 65 18.23 2.57 -0.60
N GLY A 66 19.42 1.97 -0.59
CA GLY A 66 19.64 0.65 0.02
C GLY A 66 19.33 0.61 1.52
N ARG A 67 19.48 1.72 2.24
CA ARG A 67 19.07 1.81 3.67
C ARG A 67 17.57 1.72 3.81
N LEU A 68 16.81 2.36 2.91
CA LEU A 68 15.35 2.27 2.90
C LEU A 68 14.89 0.83 2.59
N VAL A 69 15.50 0.19 1.58
CA VAL A 69 15.19 -1.21 1.23
C VAL A 69 15.47 -2.13 2.42
N ALA A 70 16.65 -2.02 3.04
CA ALA A 70 17.01 -2.83 4.21
C ALA A 70 16.07 -2.58 5.41
N ALA A 71 15.69 -1.33 5.65
CA ALA A 71 14.73 -0.97 6.69
C ALA A 71 13.34 -1.56 6.42
N SER A 72 12.87 -1.52 5.16
CA SER A 72 11.59 -2.10 4.76
C SER A 72 11.57 -3.62 4.88
N VAL A 73 12.61 -4.31 4.39
CA VAL A 73 12.77 -5.76 4.55
C VAL A 73 12.85 -6.12 6.04
N GLY A 74 13.58 -5.35 6.84
CA GLY A 74 13.65 -5.51 8.28
C GLY A 74 12.28 -5.35 8.95
N ALA A 75 11.53 -4.31 8.61
CA ALA A 75 10.19 -4.07 9.14
C ALA A 75 9.22 -5.20 8.79
N VAL A 76 9.20 -5.66 7.53
CA VAL A 76 8.39 -6.81 7.08
C VAL A 76 8.77 -8.07 7.85
N THR A 77 10.07 -8.32 8.02
CA THR A 77 10.58 -9.48 8.76
C THR A 77 10.16 -9.42 10.22
N ILE A 78 10.26 -8.26 10.87
CA ILE A 78 9.83 -8.06 12.26
C ILE A 78 8.33 -8.33 12.38
N VAL A 79 7.49 -7.74 11.53
CA VAL A 79 6.04 -7.95 11.56
C VAL A 79 5.70 -9.42 11.30
N PHE A 80 6.38 -10.08 10.36
CA PHE A 80 6.23 -11.51 10.13
C PHE A 80 6.55 -12.34 11.38
N VAL A 81 7.71 -12.14 12.00
CA VAL A 81 8.12 -12.89 13.20
C VAL A 81 7.15 -12.64 14.36
N VAL A 82 6.80 -11.38 14.62
CA VAL A 82 5.87 -11.00 15.69
C VAL A 82 4.49 -11.62 15.45
N SER A 83 3.94 -11.52 14.24
CA SER A 83 2.62 -12.08 13.92
C SER A 83 2.62 -13.61 13.96
N PHE A 84 3.69 -14.27 13.53
CA PHE A 84 3.81 -15.73 13.58
C PHE A 84 3.93 -16.25 15.02
N ILE A 85 4.73 -15.58 15.86
CA ILE A 85 4.83 -15.87 17.30
C ILE A 85 3.48 -15.65 17.96
N ALA A 86 2.82 -14.51 17.70
CA ALA A 86 1.50 -14.21 18.24
C ALA A 86 0.47 -15.28 17.84
N ALA A 87 0.41 -15.70 16.58
CA ALA A 87 -0.47 -16.77 16.12
C ALA A 87 -0.17 -18.12 16.81
N THR A 88 1.10 -18.37 17.13
CA THR A 88 1.52 -19.58 17.86
C THR A 88 1.07 -19.52 19.32
N ILE A 89 1.27 -18.38 20.00
CA ILE A 89 0.83 -18.16 21.39
C ILE A 89 -0.69 -18.23 21.51
N LEU A 90 -1.40 -17.65 20.54
CA LEU A 90 -2.87 -17.69 20.43
C LEU A 90 -3.41 -19.05 19.97
N ARG A 91 -2.54 -20.05 19.79
CA ARG A 91 -2.89 -21.44 19.43
C ARG A 91 -3.69 -21.56 18.14
N TYR A 92 -3.40 -20.71 17.15
CA TYR A 92 -4.02 -20.86 15.84
C TYR A 92 -3.62 -22.20 15.20
N PRO A 93 -4.53 -22.84 14.44
CA PRO A 93 -4.21 -24.01 13.63
C PRO A 93 -3.00 -23.76 12.72
N ALA A 94 -2.15 -24.76 12.53
CA ALA A 94 -0.89 -24.61 11.79
C ALA A 94 -1.09 -24.08 10.36
N ASN A 95 -2.16 -24.50 9.69
CA ASN A 95 -2.57 -24.02 8.36
C ASN A 95 -3.01 -22.54 8.35
N THR A 96 -3.52 -22.01 9.47
CA THR A 96 -3.97 -20.61 9.58
C THR A 96 -2.83 -19.65 9.93
N ARG A 97 -1.78 -20.11 10.62
CA ARG A 97 -0.66 -19.26 11.07
C ARG A 97 0.04 -18.55 9.91
N GLY A 98 0.26 -19.26 8.81
CA GLY A 98 0.88 -18.69 7.60
C GLY A 98 0.01 -17.59 6.99
N VAL A 99 -1.29 -17.84 6.83
CA VAL A 99 -2.25 -16.86 6.28
C VAL A 99 -2.36 -15.62 7.17
N PHE A 100 -2.45 -15.80 8.49
CA PHE A 100 -2.51 -14.68 9.44
C PHE A 100 -1.25 -13.81 9.39
N SER A 101 -0.08 -14.44 9.38
CA SER A 101 1.20 -13.71 9.34
C SER A 101 1.34 -12.97 8.02
N GLN A 102 0.99 -13.61 6.90
CA GLN A 102 1.02 -13.00 5.57
C GLN A 102 0.10 -11.79 5.48
N GLY A 103 -1.13 -11.90 5.99
CA GLY A 103 -2.07 -10.79 6.04
C GLY A 103 -1.64 -9.63 6.96
N SER A 104 -0.77 -9.89 7.95
CA SER A 104 -0.32 -8.88 8.91
C SER A 104 0.69 -7.90 8.32
N PHE A 105 1.59 -8.35 7.44
CA PHE A 105 2.58 -7.47 6.79
C PHE A 105 2.18 -7.06 5.36
N ARG A 106 1.21 -7.75 4.74
CA ARG A 106 0.77 -7.46 3.36
C ARG A 106 -0.49 -6.58 3.34
N GLY A 107 -0.30 -5.33 3.73
CA GLY A 107 -1.34 -4.30 3.70
C GLY A 107 -1.69 -3.80 2.29
N ASN A 108 -2.58 -2.81 2.21
CA ASN A 108 -2.98 -2.18 0.96
C ASN A 108 -1.98 -1.12 0.47
N ILE A 109 -0.71 -1.50 0.33
CA ILE A 109 0.38 -0.57 -0.01
C ILE A 109 0.22 -0.05 -1.44
N ALA A 110 -0.27 -0.89 -2.37
CA ALA A 110 -0.51 -0.50 -3.77
C ALA A 110 -1.55 0.62 -3.92
N TYR A 111 -2.70 0.52 -3.25
CA TYR A 111 -3.75 1.52 -3.42
C TYR A 111 -3.62 2.69 -2.45
N ILE A 112 -3.32 2.41 -1.18
CA ILE A 112 -3.27 3.44 -0.13
C ILE A 112 -1.85 3.96 0.04
N GLY A 113 -0.86 3.07 0.10
CA GLY A 113 0.54 3.44 0.34
C GLY A 113 1.13 4.34 -0.73
N LEU A 114 0.93 4.02 -2.01
CA LEU A 114 1.40 4.86 -3.13
C LEU A 114 0.69 6.22 -3.15
N ALA A 115 -0.61 6.27 -2.88
CA ALA A 115 -1.37 7.51 -2.81
C ALA A 115 -0.88 8.41 -1.66
N ILE A 116 -0.61 7.84 -0.49
CA ILE A 116 -0.02 8.56 0.64
C ILE A 116 1.39 9.04 0.31
N ALA A 117 2.23 8.21 -0.32
CA ALA A 117 3.57 8.59 -0.73
C ALA A 117 3.56 9.75 -1.74
N LEU A 118 2.63 9.74 -2.69
CA LEU A 118 2.41 10.84 -3.63
C LEU A 118 1.98 12.12 -2.90
N ASN A 119 1.03 12.05 -1.97
CA ASN A 119 0.59 13.22 -1.20
C ASN A 119 1.69 13.78 -0.29
N ALA A 120 2.51 12.92 0.31
CA ALA A 120 3.55 13.31 1.25
C ALA A 120 4.81 13.88 0.56
N TYR A 121 5.19 13.29 -0.56
CA TYR A 121 6.53 13.46 -1.13
C TYR A 121 6.51 13.73 -2.64
N GLY A 122 5.32 13.91 -3.23
CA GLY A 122 5.13 14.19 -4.64
C GLY A 122 5.60 13.07 -5.56
N GLU A 123 5.94 13.44 -6.80
CA GLU A 123 6.35 12.51 -7.85
C GLU A 123 7.64 11.76 -7.52
N THR A 124 8.58 12.41 -6.85
CA THR A 124 9.83 11.79 -6.38
C THR A 124 9.53 10.72 -5.33
N GLY A 125 8.62 11.00 -4.41
CA GLY A 125 8.13 10.04 -3.42
C GLY A 125 7.47 8.82 -4.04
N LEU A 126 6.54 9.06 -4.98
CA LEU A 126 5.85 8.01 -5.72
C LEU A 126 6.85 7.12 -6.48
N THR A 127 7.86 7.72 -7.11
CA THR A 127 8.90 7.01 -7.84
C THR A 127 9.74 6.12 -6.91
N ARG A 128 10.19 6.66 -5.76
CA ARG A 128 10.94 5.89 -4.75
C ARG A 128 10.11 4.76 -4.15
N ALA A 129 8.83 5.01 -3.87
CA ALA A 129 7.90 3.99 -3.38
C ALA A 129 7.64 2.89 -4.43
N GLY A 130 7.55 3.26 -5.71
CA GLY A 130 7.44 2.31 -6.82
C GLY A 130 8.68 1.42 -6.96
N ILE A 131 9.89 2.00 -6.86
CA ILE A 131 11.14 1.23 -6.83
C ILE A 131 11.15 0.27 -5.65
N LEU A 132 10.76 0.74 -4.46
CA LEU A 132 10.72 -0.08 -3.25
C LEU A 132 9.76 -1.27 -3.36
N MET A 133 8.63 -1.13 -4.08
CA MET A 133 7.72 -2.25 -4.35
C MET A 133 8.30 -3.36 -5.22
N GLY A 134 9.38 -3.07 -5.96
CA GLY A 134 10.10 -4.09 -6.72
C GLY A 134 10.92 -5.06 -5.85
N PHE A 135 11.05 -4.79 -4.55
CA PHE A 135 11.80 -5.59 -3.57
C PHE A 135 10.85 -6.21 -2.53
#